data_AF-A0AAE0QVC8-F1
#
_entry.id   AF-A0AAE0QVC8-F1
#
_cell.length_a   1.000
_cell.length_b   1.000
_cell.length_c   1.000
_cell.angle_alpha   90.00
_cell.angle_beta   90.00
_cell.angle_gamma   90.00
#
_symmetry.space_group_name_H-M   'P 1'
#
loop_
_entity.id
_entity.type
_entity.pdbx_description
1 polymer ?
#
loop_
_entity_poly.entity_id
_entity_poly.type
_entity_poly.pdbx_seq_one_letter_code
_entity_poly.pdbx_strand_id
1 'polypeptide(L)'
;MEEYIEEALSAGFIRPSTLPAASGFFFVEKEDGSLRPCIDYRGLNAIWQDLAPAHTAKIWLNDHGVGVLDWPANSPDLNPIENLWGIVKRKMRNKRPKNADELKATVKETWASISPQQCHKLTTSMPL
;
A
#
# COMPACT_ATOMS: atom_id res chain seq x y z
N MET A 1 11.73 0.94 -24.50
CA MET A 1 10.96 0.35 -23.38
C MET A 1 11.36 -1.10 -23.19
N GLU A 2 11.34 -1.93 -24.23
CA GLU A 2 11.81 -3.33 -24.17
C GLU A 2 13.28 -3.44 -23.71
N GLU A 3 14.17 -2.65 -24.31
CA GLU A 3 15.59 -2.56 -23.92
C GLU A 3 15.78 -2.22 -22.42
N TYR A 4 15.04 -1.23 -21.90
CA TYR A 4 15.05 -0.90 -20.47
C TYR A 4 14.60 -2.07 -19.60
N ILE A 5 13.56 -2.81 -20.02
CA ILE A 5 13.06 -3.96 -19.26
C ILE A 5 14.11 -5.06 -19.23
N GLU A 6 14.77 -5.34 -20.35
CA GLU A 6 15.84 -6.34 -20.44
C GLU A 6 17.06 -5.96 -19.58
N GLU A 7 17.51 -4.71 -19.65
CA GLU A 7 18.60 -4.20 -18.82
C GLU A 7 18.26 -4.27 -17.33
N ALA A 8 17.05 -3.83 -16.94
CA ALA A 8 16.61 -3.84 -15.55
C ALA A 8 16.40 -5.27 -15.00
N LEU A 9 15.98 -6.21 -15.85
CA LEU A 9 15.92 -7.64 -15.51
C LEU A 9 17.33 -8.22 -15.34
N SER A 10 18.25 -7.93 -16.26
CA SER A 10 19.64 -8.40 -16.22
C SER A 10 20.39 -7.86 -15.01
N ALA A 11 20.16 -6.59 -14.66
CA ALA A 11 20.71 -5.96 -13.46
C ALA A 11 20.00 -6.38 -12.16
N GLY A 12 18.90 -7.14 -12.23
CA GLY A 12 18.15 -7.60 -11.07
C GLY A 12 17.34 -6.52 -10.34
N PHE A 13 17.11 -5.36 -10.96
CA PHE A 13 16.32 -4.28 -10.40
C PHE A 13 14.81 -4.57 -10.42
N ILE A 14 14.35 -5.35 -11.39
CA ILE A 14 12.95 -5.80 -11.51
C ILE A 14 12.87 -7.31 -11.70
N ARG A 15 11.69 -7.90 -11.46
CA ARG A 15 11.39 -9.31 -11.75
C ARG A 15 9.94 -9.46 -12.21
N PRO A 16 9.59 -10.49 -12.99
CA PRO A 16 8.21 -10.81 -13.30
C PRO A 16 7.40 -11.01 -12.01
N SER A 17 6.24 -10.36 -11.92
CA SER A 17 5.30 -10.59 -10.82
C SER A 17 4.45 -11.84 -11.11
N THR A 18 4.25 -12.68 -10.09
CA THR A 18 3.33 -13.83 -10.15
C THR A 18 2.00 -13.56 -9.42
N LEU A 19 1.81 -12.34 -8.90
CA LEU A 19 0.62 -12.00 -8.12
C LEU A 19 -0.50 -11.45 -9.02
N PRO A 20 -1.77 -11.85 -8.82
CA PRO A 20 -2.92 -11.31 -9.56
C PRO A 20 -3.09 -9.79 -9.37
N ALA A 21 -2.56 -9.24 -8.28
CA ALA A 21 -2.62 -7.83 -7.92
C ALA A 21 -1.38 -7.04 -8.37
N ALA A 22 -0.70 -7.46 -9.44
CA ALA A 22 0.38 -6.67 -10.02
C ALA A 22 -0.18 -5.36 -10.60
N SER A 23 0.38 -4.22 -10.18
CA SER A 23 0.08 -2.93 -10.79
C SER A 23 1.00 -2.71 -11.98
N GLY A 24 0.43 -2.24 -13.10
CA GLY A 24 1.22 -1.80 -14.24
C GLY A 24 2.12 -0.63 -13.86
N PHE A 25 3.26 -0.48 -14.54
CA PHE A 25 4.07 0.72 -14.45
C PHE A 25 4.23 1.33 -15.83
N PHE A 26 4.38 2.65 -15.88
CA PHE A 26 4.57 3.42 -17.10
C PHE A 26 5.68 4.44 -16.88
N PHE A 27 6.19 5.05 -17.95
CA PHE A 27 7.20 6.10 -17.84
C PHE A 27 6.57 7.47 -17.98
N VAL A 28 7.03 8.39 -17.15
CA VAL A 28 6.72 9.81 -17.26
C VAL A 28 8.00 10.54 -17.66
N GLU A 29 7.93 11.31 -18.74
CA GLU A 29 9.02 12.20 -19.16
C GLU A 29 9.11 13.39 -18.22
N LYS A 30 10.33 13.71 -17.78
CA LYS A 30 10.62 14.90 -16.99
C LYS A 30 11.01 16.07 -17.89
N GLU A 31 11.07 17.26 -17.31
CA GLU A 31 11.54 18.48 -18.01
C GLU A 31 12.94 18.36 -18.62
N ASP A 32 13.80 17.52 -18.03
CA ASP A 32 15.16 17.25 -18.51
C ASP A 32 15.23 16.15 -19.60
N GLY A 33 14.08 15.63 -20.06
CA GLY A 33 13.97 14.54 -21.02
C GLY A 33 14.25 13.15 -20.43
N SER A 34 14.58 13.05 -19.13
CA SER A 34 14.75 11.74 -18.48
C SER A 34 13.41 11.07 -18.20
N LEU A 35 13.36 9.75 -18.35
CA LEU A 35 12.17 8.95 -18.05
C LEU A 35 12.17 8.50 -16.59
N ARG A 36 11.04 8.72 -15.89
CA ARG A 36 10.80 8.20 -14.55
C ARG A 36 9.82 7.02 -14.61
N PRO A 37 10.20 5.82 -14.14
CA PRO A 37 9.23 4.75 -13.97
C PRO A 37 8.26 5.12 -12.85
N CYS A 38 6.96 5.03 -13.15
CA CYS A 38 5.85 5.35 -12.27
C CYS A 38 4.91 4.15 -12.20
N ILE A 39 4.56 3.72 -11.00
CA ILE A 39 3.63 2.61 -10.76
C ILE A 39 2.20 3.16 -10.78
N ASP A 40 1.30 2.50 -11.52
CA ASP A 40 -0.12 2.87 -11.59
C ASP A 40 -0.89 2.27 -10.42
N TYR A 41 -0.84 2.95 -9.28
CA TYR A 41 -1.55 2.53 -8.08
C TYR A 41 -3.08 2.64 -8.19
N ARG A 42 -3.68 3.15 -9.28
CA ARG A 42 -5.14 3.32 -9.36
C ARG A 42 -5.89 2.00 -9.19
N GLY A 43 -5.44 0.94 -9.88
CA GLY A 43 -6.01 -0.40 -9.73
C GLY A 43 -5.82 -0.96 -8.32
N LEU A 44 -4.65 -0.76 -7.71
CA LEU A 44 -4.38 -1.19 -6.33
C LEU A 44 -5.23 -0.40 -5.31
N ASN A 45 -5.32 0.91 -5.44
CA ASN A 45 -6.09 1.77 -4.54
C ASN A 45 -7.60 1.52 -4.63
N ALA A 46 -8.06 0.94 -5.75
CA ALA A 46 -9.44 0.50 -5.94
C ALA A 46 -9.76 -0.85 -5.26
N ILE A 47 -8.73 -1.66 -5.00
CA ILE A 47 -8.84 -2.98 -4.37
C ILE A 47 -8.81 -2.87 -2.83
N TRP A 48 -8.10 -1.89 -2.28
CA TRP A 48 -7.79 -1.79 -0.86
C TRP A 48 -8.59 -0.69 -0.14
N GLN A 49 -9.91 -0.86 -0.05
CA GLN A 49 -10.80 0.00 0.76
C GLN A 49 -11.70 -0.85 1.66
N ASP A 50 -11.86 -0.44 2.92
CA ASP A 50 -12.55 -1.19 3.98
C ASP A 50 -14.10 -1.16 3.93
N LEU A 51 -14.71 -0.74 2.82
CA LEU A 51 -16.16 -0.58 2.65
C LEU A 51 -16.83 0.21 3.79
N ALA A 52 -16.09 1.04 4.53
CA ALA A 52 -16.66 1.90 5.56
C ALA A 52 -17.80 2.76 4.96
N PRO A 53 -18.83 3.17 5.73
CA PRO A 53 -19.94 3.93 5.19
C PRO A 53 -19.54 5.25 4.51
N ALA A 54 -18.40 5.84 4.90
CA ALA A 54 -17.81 7.00 4.23
C ALA A 54 -17.24 6.69 2.82
N HIS A 55 -17.04 5.41 2.50
CA HIS A 55 -16.58 4.85 1.22
C HIS A 55 -17.75 4.22 0.42
N THR A 56 -18.99 4.66 0.64
CA THR A 56 -20.19 4.23 -0.11
C THR A 56 -20.22 4.68 -1.58
N ALA A 57 -19.17 5.34 -2.05
CA ALA A 57 -18.99 5.73 -3.45
C ALA A 57 -18.77 4.54 -4.40
N LYS A 58 -19.00 3.28 -4.00
CA LYS A 58 -18.86 2.08 -4.87
C LYS A 58 -19.62 2.25 -6.19
N ILE A 59 -20.80 2.89 -6.17
CA ILE A 59 -21.58 3.23 -7.37
C ILE A 59 -20.86 4.29 -8.22
N TRP A 60 -20.42 5.40 -7.63
CA TRP A 60 -19.66 6.44 -8.33
C TRP A 60 -18.34 5.90 -8.92
N LEU A 61 -17.62 5.06 -8.18
CA LEU A 61 -16.38 4.43 -8.60
C LEU A 61 -16.62 3.50 -9.80
N ASN A 62 -17.65 2.66 -9.75
CA ASN A 62 -18.03 1.81 -10.88
C ASN A 62 -18.43 2.64 -12.12
N ASP A 63 -19.21 3.71 -11.93
CA ASP A 63 -19.64 4.60 -13.02
C ASP A 63 -18.47 5.35 -13.68
N HIS A 64 -17.32 5.48 -12.99
CA HIS A 64 -16.09 6.08 -13.50
C HIS A 64 -15.03 5.03 -13.90
N GLY A 65 -15.42 3.76 -14.05
CA GLY A 65 -14.56 2.69 -14.54
C GLY A 65 -13.53 2.17 -13.53
N VAL A 66 -13.75 2.43 -12.24
CA VAL A 66 -12.89 1.95 -11.15
C VAL A 66 -13.45 0.63 -10.61
N GLY A 67 -12.77 -0.49 -10.91
CA GLY A 67 -13.18 -1.81 -10.46
C GLY A 67 -12.98 -2.00 -8.95
N VAL A 68 -14.07 -2.27 -8.22
CA VAL A 68 -14.07 -2.52 -6.77
C VAL A 68 -14.19 -4.01 -6.50
N LEU A 69 -13.25 -4.59 -5.74
CA LEU A 69 -13.30 -6.00 -5.33
C LEU A 69 -14.49 -6.23 -4.38
N ASP A 70 -15.18 -7.38 -4.51
CA ASP A 70 -16.20 -7.79 -3.55
C ASP A 70 -15.53 -8.28 -2.27
N TRP A 71 -15.20 -7.32 -1.41
CA TRP A 71 -14.67 -7.56 -0.08
C TRP A 71 -15.80 -7.85 0.91
N PRO A 72 -15.67 -8.84 1.81
CA PRO A 72 -16.63 -9.03 2.88
C PRO A 72 -16.58 -7.82 3.83
N ALA A 73 -17.70 -7.10 3.92
CA ALA A 73 -17.86 -6.00 4.88
C ALA A 73 -17.49 -6.47 6.30
N ASN A 74 -16.82 -5.61 7.08
CA ASN A 74 -16.39 -5.90 8.45
C ASN A 74 -15.37 -7.06 8.60
N SER A 75 -14.43 -7.21 7.66
CA SER A 75 -13.33 -8.19 7.77
C SER A 75 -11.97 -7.50 7.99
N PRO A 76 -11.72 -6.90 9.18
CA PRO A 76 -10.45 -6.24 9.49
C PRO A 76 -9.28 -7.24 9.59
N ASP A 77 -9.58 -8.51 9.84
CA ASP A 77 -8.66 -9.65 9.83
C ASP A 77 -8.03 -9.90 8.46
N LEU A 78 -8.69 -9.47 7.39
CA LEU A 78 -8.19 -9.55 6.02
C LEU A 78 -7.47 -8.27 5.56
N ASN A 79 -7.28 -7.27 6.43
CA ASN A 79 -6.55 -6.05 6.08
C ASN A 79 -5.18 -6.01 6.78
N PRO A 80 -4.06 -6.26 6.06
CA PRO A 80 -2.73 -6.27 6.65
C PRO A 80 -2.33 -4.93 7.30
N ILE A 81 -2.98 -3.81 6.96
CA ILE A 81 -2.74 -2.53 7.63
C ILE A 81 -3.23 -2.55 9.09
N GLU A 82 -4.26 -3.34 9.42
CA GLU A 82 -4.76 -3.48 10.80
C GLU A 82 -3.73 -4.17 11.69
N ASN A 83 -3.03 -5.16 11.14
CA ASN A 83 -1.92 -5.80 11.82
C ASN A 83 -0.76 -4.81 12.08
N LEU A 84 -0.47 -3.94 11.10
CA LEU A 84 0.52 -2.88 11.24
C LEU A 84 0.12 -1.87 12.31
N TRP A 85 -1.15 -1.43 12.32
CA TRP A 85 -1.70 -0.60 13.40
C TRP A 85 -1.64 -1.28 14.76
N GLY A 86 -1.81 -2.61 14.82
CA GLY A 86 -1.60 -3.40 16.04
C GLY A 86 -0.16 -3.30 16.58
N ILE A 87 0.84 -3.30 15.71
CA ILE A 87 2.25 -3.07 16.10
C ILE A 87 2.45 -1.66 16.62
N VAL A 88 1.94 -0.64 15.91
CA VAL A 88 2.03 0.77 16.32
C VAL A 88 1.40 0.97 17.70
N LYS A 89 0.16 0.51 17.90
CA LYS A 89 -0.56 0.58 19.18
C LYS A 89 0.21 -0.11 20.32
N ARG A 90 0.83 -1.27 20.05
CA ARG A 90 1.64 -2.00 21.05
C ARG A 90 2.90 -1.22 21.45
N LYS A 91 3.63 -0.68 20.47
CA LYS A 91 4.83 0.16 20.72
C LYS A 91 4.48 1.47 21.44
N MET A 92 3.30 2.03 21.18
CA MET A 92 2.84 3.28 21.79
C MET A 92 2.25 3.13 23.20
N ARG A 93 1.95 1.90 23.67
CA ARG A 93 1.23 1.64 24.93
C ARG A 93 1.78 2.39 26.14
N ASN A 94 3.09 2.63 26.18
CA ASN A 94 3.77 3.29 27.31
C ASN A 94 4.25 4.73 27.01
N LYS A 95 4.03 5.26 25.80
CA LYS A 95 4.57 6.58 25.39
C LYS A 95 3.80 7.76 26.00
N ARG A 96 2.53 7.57 26.39
CA ARG A 96 1.66 8.56 27.09
C ARG A 96 1.81 10.03 26.60
N PRO A 97 1.56 10.33 25.31
CA PRO A 97 1.57 11.71 24.83
C PRO A 97 0.46 12.55 25.50
N LYS A 98 0.73 13.82 25.80
CA LYS A 98 -0.17 14.71 26.55
C LYS A 98 -0.95 15.69 25.67
N ASN A 99 -0.58 15.82 24.41
CA ASN A 99 -1.25 16.70 23.44
C ASN A 99 -1.19 16.11 22.02
N ALA A 100 -1.92 16.75 21.10
CA ALA A 100 -2.05 16.28 19.73
C ALA A 100 -0.72 16.28 18.97
N ASP A 101 0.18 17.22 19.23
CA ASP A 101 1.47 17.34 18.54
C ASP A 101 2.44 16.25 19.01
N GLU A 102 2.52 16.02 20.32
CA GLU A 102 3.24 14.88 20.90
C GLU A 102 2.71 13.55 20.38
N LEU A 103 1.38 13.41 20.26
CA LEU A 103 0.76 12.21 19.70
C LEU A 103 1.22 12.01 18.25
N LYS A 104 1.11 13.03 17.40
CA LYS A 104 1.53 12.97 15.99
C LYS A 104 3.01 12.64 15.86
N ALA A 105 3.88 13.29 16.64
CA ALA A 105 5.32 13.05 16.63
C ALA A 105 5.63 11.60 17.05
N THR A 106 4.99 11.12 18.12
CA THR A 106 5.17 9.76 18.63
C THR A 106 4.71 8.71 17.62
N VAL A 107 3.58 8.94 16.95
CA VAL A 107 3.08 8.04 15.88
C VAL A 107 4.10 7.98 14.74
N LYS A 108 4.60 9.14 14.27
CA LYS A 108 5.60 9.20 13.19
C LYS A 108 6.89 8.48 13.55
N GLU A 109 7.41 8.71 14.76
CA GLU A 109 8.62 8.04 15.25
C GLU A 109 8.40 6.53 15.38
N THR A 110 7.26 6.12 15.94
CA THR A 110 6.93 4.70 16.08
C THR A 110 6.79 4.02 14.72
N TRP A 111 6.15 4.68 13.76
CA TRP A 111 6.01 4.21 12.39
C TRP A 111 7.38 4.03 11.71
N ALA A 112 8.25 5.03 11.80
CA ALA A 112 9.60 4.98 11.24
C ALA A 112 10.47 3.86 11.85
N SER A 113 10.16 3.42 13.09
CA SER A 113 10.87 2.31 13.74
C SER A 113 10.41 0.91 13.30
N ILE A 114 9.42 0.80 12.40
CA ILE A 114 8.95 -0.49 11.89
C ILE A 114 9.80 -0.89 10.69
N SER A 115 10.45 -2.04 10.79
CA SER A 115 11.34 -2.53 9.73
C SER A 115 10.54 -3.16 8.57
N PRO A 116 11.05 -3.11 7.33
CA PRO A 116 10.45 -3.82 6.20
C PRO A 116 10.23 -5.32 6.45
N GLN A 117 11.11 -5.97 7.22
CA GLN A 117 10.99 -7.37 7.60
C GLN A 117 9.77 -7.65 8.48
N GLN A 118 9.43 -6.72 9.38
CA GLN A 118 8.20 -6.82 10.18
C GLN A 118 6.97 -6.70 9.30
N CYS A 119 6.97 -5.78 8.33
CA CYS A 119 5.88 -5.65 7.36
C CYS A 119 5.73 -6.91 6.50
N HIS A 120 6.85 -7.47 6.02
CA HIS A 120 6.84 -8.69 5.21
C HIS A 120 6.23 -9.88 5.96
N LYS A 121 6.59 -10.04 7.24
CA LYS A 121 6.03 -11.10 8.09
C LYS A 121 4.51 -11.00 8.22
N LEU A 122 3.96 -9.78 8.30
CA LEU A 122 2.51 -9.56 8.33
C LEU A 122 1.83 -9.92 7.01
N THR A 123 2.46 -9.59 5.88
CA THR A 123 1.92 -9.94 4.56
C THR A 123 1.91 -11.44 4.32
N THR A 124 2.90 -12.18 4.84
CA THR A 124 2.96 -13.64 4.70
C THR A 124 2.08 -14.41 5.69
N SER A 125 1.63 -13.78 6.78
CA SER A 125 0.78 -14.42 7.80
C SER A 125 -0.71 -14.40 7.45
N MET A 126 -1.08 -13.75 6.36
CA MET A 126 -2.46 -13.68 5.91
C MET A 126 -2.84 -14.94 5.13
N PRO A 127 -4.01 -15.55 5.42
CA PRO A 127 -4.53 -16.62 4.59
C PRO A 127 -4.83 -16.08 3.18
N LEU A 128 -4.40 -16.82 2.15
CA LEU A 128 -4.78 -16.62 0.75
C LEU A 128 -6.23 -17.03 0.53
#